data_AF-A0A133VAK9-F1
#
_entry.id   AF-A0A133VAK9-F1
#
_cell.length_a   1.000
_cell.length_b   1.000
_cell.length_c   1.000
_cell.angle_alpha   90.00
_cell.angle_beta   90.00
_cell.angle_gamma   90.00
#
_symmetry.space_group_name_H-M   'P 1'
#
loop_
_entity.id
_entity.type
_entity.pdbx_description
1 polymer ?
#
loop_
_entity_poly.entity_id
_entity_poly.type
_entity_poly.pdbx_seq_one_letter_code
_entity_poly.pdbx_strand_id
1 'polypeptide(L)'
;MEELTAETIRLKVEDFLGNLPSPVVDRLEERLVRMGEEGTITEDQLNKILESVKKAYVDSLVEPGEPVGTVAAQSVGEPGTQMTLRTFHHAGVAELDVTLGLPRLIEIVDARKSPSVTLMEIHLKDEYAKDREKARNFAQKIEIMTLEDAVSRAETDLINMEYVVTLHRNRLKDKDLKPT
;
A
#
# COMPACT_ATOMS: atom_id res chain seq x y z
N MET A 1 3.39 -49.90 -11.90
CA MET A 1 3.71 -48.49 -11.62
C MET A 1 2.40 -47.87 -11.22
N GLU A 2 2.17 -47.66 -9.93
CA GLU A 2 0.95 -47.03 -9.45
C GLU A 2 0.96 -45.58 -9.96
N GLU A 3 0.00 -45.26 -10.84
CA GLU A 3 -0.20 -43.92 -11.33
C GLU A 3 -0.65 -43.03 -10.16
N LEU A 4 0.15 -42.02 -9.83
CA LEU A 4 -0.28 -41.00 -8.89
C LEU A 4 -1.39 -40.16 -9.54
N THR A 5 -2.63 -40.41 -9.12
CA THR A 5 -3.76 -39.54 -9.42
C THR A 5 -3.66 -38.25 -8.61
N ALA A 6 -4.08 -37.13 -9.20
CA ALA A 6 -4.10 -35.81 -8.56
C ALA A 6 -4.87 -35.81 -7.23
N GLU A 7 -5.87 -36.67 -7.08
CA GLU A 7 -6.63 -36.86 -5.82
C GLU A 7 -5.78 -37.47 -4.69
N THR A 8 -4.86 -38.38 -5.02
CA THR A 8 -3.95 -39.00 -4.05
C THR A 8 -2.92 -37.99 -3.53
N ILE A 9 -2.47 -37.09 -4.41
CA ILE A 9 -1.56 -35.99 -4.04
C ILE A 9 -2.28 -35.03 -3.09
N ARG A 10 -3.53 -34.66 -3.40
CA ARG A 10 -4.34 -33.77 -2.57
C ARG A 10 -4.56 -34.31 -1.17
N LEU A 11 -4.99 -35.56 -1.04
CA LEU A 11 -5.23 -36.19 0.27
C LEU A 11 -3.96 -36.22 1.13
N LYS A 12 -2.80 -36.53 0.54
CA LYS A 12 -1.53 -36.52 1.26
C LYS A 12 -1.06 -35.13 1.64
N VAL A 13 -1.31 -34.13 0.80
CA VAL A 13 -0.99 -32.74 1.12
C VAL A 13 -1.92 -32.21 2.22
N GLU A 14 -3.20 -32.61 2.19
CA GLU A 14 -4.19 -32.26 3.21
C GLU A 14 -3.87 -32.86 4.59
N ASP A 15 -3.43 -34.12 4.67
CA ASP A 15 -2.95 -34.72 5.93
C ASP A 15 -1.75 -33.96 6.53
N PHE A 16 -1.00 -33.23 5.70
CA PHE A 16 0.12 -32.40 6.12
C PHE A 16 -0.27 -30.94 6.46
N LEU A 17 -1.54 -30.54 6.31
CA LEU A 17 -2.05 -29.18 6.61
C LEU A 17 -1.80 -28.74 8.05
N GLY A 18 -1.74 -29.66 9.00
CA GLY A 18 -1.64 -29.32 10.42
C GLY A 18 -0.37 -28.57 10.83
N ASN A 19 0.70 -28.60 10.00
CA ASN A 19 2.01 -28.06 10.37
C ASN A 19 2.51 -26.93 9.45
N LEU A 20 1.80 -26.55 8.39
CA LEU A 20 2.29 -25.61 7.38
C LEU A 20 1.28 -24.49 7.06
N PRO A 21 1.73 -23.27 6.72
CA PRO A 21 0.85 -22.18 6.30
C PRO A 21 0.15 -22.47 4.97
N SER A 22 -1.13 -22.11 4.84
CA SER A 22 -1.96 -22.33 3.64
C SER A 22 -1.29 -21.88 2.33
N PRO A 23 -0.68 -20.67 2.22
CA PRO A 23 -0.06 -20.23 0.98
C PRO A 23 1.17 -21.06 0.53
N VAL A 24 1.79 -21.79 1.46
CA VAL A 24 2.90 -22.71 1.13
C VAL A 24 2.31 -24.02 0.61
N VAL A 25 1.24 -24.49 1.23
CA VAL A 25 0.52 -25.70 0.84
C VAL A 25 -0.10 -25.55 -0.55
N ASP A 26 -0.81 -24.44 -0.80
CA ASP A 26 -1.46 -24.16 -2.09
C ASP A 26 -0.42 -24.17 -3.24
N ARG A 27 0.71 -23.49 -3.03
CA ARG A 27 1.81 -23.44 -4.01
C ARG A 27 2.49 -24.80 -4.19
N LEU A 28 2.55 -25.61 -3.14
CA LEU A 28 3.14 -26.95 -3.19
C LEU A 28 2.22 -27.90 -3.95
N GLU A 29 0.91 -27.85 -3.68
CA GLU A 29 -0.11 -28.63 -4.36
C GLU A 29 -0.12 -28.33 -5.86
N GLU A 30 -0.19 -27.05 -6.26
CA GLU A 30 -0.16 -26.65 -7.67
C GLU A 30 1.08 -27.19 -8.41
N ARG A 31 2.24 -27.17 -7.76
CA ARG A 31 3.49 -27.68 -8.34
C ARG A 31 3.50 -29.20 -8.42
N LEU A 32 3.04 -29.90 -7.38
CA LEU A 32 3.05 -31.36 -7.33
C LEU A 32 2.02 -31.96 -8.29
N VAL A 33 0.85 -31.35 -8.44
CA VAL A 33 -0.16 -31.76 -9.43
C VAL A 33 0.38 -31.61 -10.84
N ARG A 34 1.00 -30.47 -11.18
CA ARG A 34 1.62 -30.27 -12.49
C ARG A 34 2.70 -31.31 -12.79
N MET A 35 3.58 -31.59 -11.83
CA MET A 35 4.65 -32.58 -12.03
C MET A 35 4.13 -34.03 -12.06
N GLY A 36 3.02 -34.30 -11.38
CA GLY A 36 2.31 -35.58 -11.45
C GLY A 36 1.68 -35.83 -12.81
N GLU A 37 1.08 -34.80 -13.43
CA GLU A 37 0.52 -34.87 -14.79
C GLU A 37 1.61 -35.10 -15.86
N GLU A 38 2.82 -34.60 -15.63
CA GLU A 38 3.99 -34.85 -16.48
C GLU A 38 4.57 -36.27 -16.32
N GLY A 39 4.04 -37.09 -15.41
CA GLY A 39 4.45 -38.48 -15.20
C GLY A 39 5.87 -38.65 -14.61
N THR A 40 6.41 -37.59 -14.01
CA THR A 40 7.82 -37.54 -13.58
C THR A 40 8.08 -37.95 -12.13
N ILE A 41 7.02 -38.15 -11.33
CA ILE A 41 7.14 -38.35 -9.89
C ILE A 41 6.57 -39.71 -9.48
N THR A 42 7.37 -40.49 -8.75
CA THR A 42 6.92 -41.70 -8.03
C THR A 42 6.42 -41.37 -6.63
N GLU A 43 5.62 -42.26 -6.02
CA GLU A 43 5.07 -42.05 -4.68
C GLU A 43 6.15 -41.85 -3.60
N ASP A 44 7.27 -42.57 -3.73
CA ASP A 44 8.43 -42.41 -2.86
C ASP A 44 9.08 -41.04 -2.98
N GLN A 45 9.13 -40.48 -4.20
CA GLN A 45 9.66 -39.14 -4.42
C GLN A 45 8.71 -38.08 -3.85
N LEU A 46 7.40 -38.26 -4.00
CA LEU A 46 6.40 -37.39 -3.38
C LEU A 46 6.58 -37.33 -1.86
N ASN A 47 6.64 -38.48 -1.20
CA ASN A 47 6.81 -38.55 0.26
C ASN A 47 8.13 -37.88 0.70
N LYS A 48 9.23 -38.07 -0.03
CA LYS A 48 10.52 -37.41 0.23
C LYS A 48 10.46 -35.89 0.09
N ILE A 49 9.72 -35.38 -0.89
CA ILE A 49 9.53 -33.94 -1.08
C ILE A 49 8.74 -33.37 0.11
N LEU A 50 7.63 -34.01 0.50
CA LEU A 50 6.80 -33.57 1.62
C LEU A 50 7.61 -33.55 2.94
N GLU A 51 8.40 -34.58 3.19
CA GLU A 51 9.26 -34.66 4.36
C GLU A 51 10.36 -33.58 4.34
N SER A 52 10.98 -33.35 3.17
CA SER A 52 12.00 -32.31 3.00
C SER A 52 11.44 -30.91 3.22
N VAL A 53 10.22 -30.63 2.73
CA VAL A 53 9.54 -29.34 2.94
C VAL A 53 9.21 -29.15 4.41
N LYS A 54 8.68 -30.19 5.08
CA LYS A 54 8.41 -30.14 6.51
C LYS A 54 9.68 -29.87 7.32
N LYS A 55 10.77 -30.58 6.99
CA LYS A 55 12.07 -30.39 7.64
C LYS A 55 12.60 -28.97 7.43
N ALA A 56 12.60 -28.49 6.19
CA ALA A 56 13.05 -27.13 5.87
C ALA A 56 12.23 -26.06 6.61
N TYR A 57 10.93 -26.27 6.80
CA TYR A 57 10.10 -25.36 7.58
C TYR A 57 10.48 -25.35 9.06
N VAL A 58 10.62 -26.53 9.69
CA VAL A 58 11.02 -26.64 11.10
C VAL A 58 12.42 -26.04 11.33
N ASP A 59 13.36 -26.33 10.43
CA ASP A 59 14.74 -25.81 10.47
C ASP A 59 14.79 -24.28 10.24
N SER A 60 13.75 -23.69 9.63
CA SER A 60 13.65 -22.23 9.42
C SER A 60 13.04 -21.47 10.60
N LEU A 61 12.55 -22.17 11.63
CA LEU A 61 12.00 -21.52 12.80
C LEU A 61 13.10 -20.84 13.61
N VAL A 62 12.77 -19.69 14.19
CA VAL A 62 13.70 -18.97 15.08
C VAL A 62 13.91 -19.75 16.37
N GLU A 63 15.16 -19.81 16.84
CA GLU A 63 15.48 -20.47 18.10
C GLU A 63 14.89 -19.71 19.31
N PRO A 64 14.31 -20.41 20.30
CA PRO A 64 13.82 -19.78 21.51
C PRO A 64 14.95 -19.09 22.28
N GLY A 65 14.75 -17.81 22.64
CA GLY A 65 15.74 -17.02 23.38
C GLY A 65 16.53 -16.03 22.53
N GLU A 66 16.37 -16.05 21.20
CA GLU A 66 16.99 -15.09 20.30
C GLU A 66 16.50 -13.65 20.56
N PRO A 67 17.39 -12.63 20.65
CA PRO A 67 17.01 -11.24 20.87
C PRO A 67 16.44 -10.57 19.62
N VAL A 68 15.29 -11.07 19.15
CA VAL A 68 14.62 -10.62 17.91
C VAL A 68 14.32 -9.12 17.89
N GLY A 69 14.06 -8.51 19.04
CA GLY A 69 13.81 -7.06 19.15
C GLY A 69 15.04 -6.21 18.80
N THR A 70 16.22 -6.62 19.26
CA THR A 70 17.48 -5.92 18.98
C THR A 70 17.85 -6.07 17.51
N VAL A 71 17.77 -7.30 16.98
CA VAL A 71 18.07 -7.58 15.57
C VAL A 71 17.11 -6.80 14.67
N ALA A 72 15.80 -6.84 14.94
CA ALA A 72 14.81 -6.10 14.16
C ALA A 72 15.04 -4.59 14.20
N ALA A 73 15.35 -4.02 15.37
CA ALA A 73 15.64 -2.59 15.51
C ALA A 73 16.87 -2.17 14.68
N GLN A 74 17.94 -2.98 14.72
CA GLN A 74 19.14 -2.74 13.90
C GLN A 74 18.85 -2.88 12.41
N SER A 75 18.19 -3.96 11.99
CA SER A 75 17.89 -4.23 10.57
C SER A 75 17.01 -3.16 9.93
N VAL A 76 16.07 -2.58 10.69
CA VAL A 76 15.23 -1.47 10.20
C VAL A 76 15.98 -0.13 10.24
N GLY A 77 16.83 0.09 11.24
CA GLY A 77 17.54 1.37 11.44
C GLY A 77 18.78 1.57 10.58
N GLU A 78 19.54 0.50 10.29
CA GLU A 78 20.80 0.57 9.55
C GLU A 78 20.65 1.17 8.15
N PRO A 79 19.64 0.77 7.32
CA PRO A 79 19.40 1.39 6.02
C PRO A 79 19.07 2.87 6.12
N GLY A 80 18.52 3.34 7.25
CA GLY A 80 18.15 4.74 7.47
C GLY A 80 19.34 5.70 7.32
N THR A 81 20.55 5.25 7.68
CA THR A 81 21.79 6.02 7.51
C THR A 81 22.23 6.13 6.04
N GLN A 82 21.83 5.17 5.22
CA GLN A 82 22.13 5.10 3.79
C GLN A 82 21.05 5.81 2.94
N MET A 83 19.91 6.18 3.54
CA MET A 83 18.83 6.91 2.88
C MET A 83 19.16 8.41 2.77
N THR A 84 20.21 8.77 2.04
CA THR A 84 20.71 10.16 1.93
C THR A 84 20.16 10.92 0.72
N LEU A 85 18.84 10.79 0.45
CA LEU A 85 18.09 11.45 -0.63
C LEU A 85 18.16 10.70 -1.97
N ARG A 86 17.15 9.86 -2.26
CA ARG A 86 16.82 9.58 -3.67
C ARG A 86 16.29 10.89 -4.25
N THR A 87 16.99 11.42 -5.25
CA THR A 87 16.70 12.73 -5.85
C THR A 87 15.31 12.74 -6.48
N PHE A 88 14.52 13.73 -6.06
CA PHE A 88 13.16 14.04 -6.47
C PHE A 88 13.08 14.48 -7.93
N HIS A 89 13.31 13.56 -8.86
CA HIS A 89 12.99 13.77 -10.28
C HIS A 89 12.15 12.59 -10.76
N HIS A 90 10.94 12.48 -10.23
CA HIS A 90 9.91 11.65 -10.85
C HIS A 90 9.43 12.37 -12.12
N ALA A 91 10.04 12.03 -13.25
CA ALA A 91 9.62 12.51 -14.54
C ALA A 91 8.23 11.93 -14.88
N GLY A 92 7.18 12.76 -14.83
CA GLY A 92 5.99 12.54 -15.66
C GLY A 92 4.64 12.38 -14.97
N VAL A 93 4.52 12.48 -13.65
CA VAL A 93 3.20 12.51 -12.97
C VAL A 93 3.28 13.54 -11.84
N ALA A 94 2.20 14.30 -11.63
CA ALA A 94 2.04 15.18 -10.47
C ALA A 94 1.91 14.38 -9.16
N GLU A 95 2.83 13.46 -8.90
CA GLU A 95 3.05 12.95 -7.57
C GLU A 95 3.59 14.13 -6.76
N LEU A 96 2.72 14.63 -5.90
CA LEU A 96 3.01 15.60 -4.86
C LEU A 96 4.35 15.24 -4.22
N ASP A 97 5.20 16.22 -3.93
CA ASP A 97 6.44 16.06 -3.17
C ASP A 97 6.10 15.63 -1.74
N VAL A 98 5.66 14.38 -1.59
CA VAL A 98 5.43 13.71 -0.33
C VAL A 98 6.81 13.45 0.25
N THR A 99 6.91 13.48 1.58
CA THR A 99 8.12 13.14 2.34
C THR A 99 8.49 11.65 2.17
N LEU A 100 8.75 11.18 0.96
CA LEU A 100 9.09 9.82 0.61
C LEU A 100 10.53 9.53 1.05
N GLY A 101 10.70 9.18 2.32
CA GLY A 101 12.02 8.84 2.84
C GLY A 101 12.05 8.65 4.34
N LEU A 102 13.24 8.85 4.91
CA LEU A 102 13.49 8.74 6.34
C LEU A 102 12.57 9.64 7.20
N PRO A 103 12.23 10.90 6.81
CA PRO A 103 11.34 11.72 7.60
C PRO A 103 9.96 11.08 7.84
N ARG A 104 9.39 10.40 6.83
CA ARG A 104 8.10 9.72 6.98
C ARG A 104 8.18 8.49 7.87
N LEU A 105 9.28 7.73 7.79
CA LEU A 105 9.51 6.59 8.67
C LEU A 105 9.54 7.06 10.14
N ILE A 106 10.25 8.16 10.43
CA ILE A 106 10.29 8.77 11.76
C ILE A 106 8.90 9.19 12.23
N GLU A 107 8.11 9.86 11.38
CA GLU A 107 6.74 10.27 11.74
C GLU A 107 5.84 9.11 12.14
N ILE A 108 5.94 7.97 11.42
CA ILE A 108 5.15 6.76 11.69
C ILE A 108 5.59 6.09 12.99
N VAL A 109 6.90 5.91 13.19
CA VAL A 109 7.46 5.25 14.38
C VAL A 109 7.22 6.08 15.65
N ASP A 110 7.38 7.41 15.57
CA ASP A 110 7.12 8.32 16.69
C ASP A 110 5.62 8.53 16.98
N ALA A 111 4.72 7.95 16.16
CA ALA A 111 3.28 8.13 16.25
C ALA A 111 2.86 9.61 16.35
N ARG A 112 3.44 10.47 15.48
CA ARG A 112 3.15 11.91 15.52
C ARG A 112 1.68 12.19 15.28
N LYS A 113 1.08 13.02 16.14
CA LYS A 113 -0.34 13.40 16.06
C LYS A 113 -0.72 14.07 14.73
N SER A 114 0.18 14.87 14.16
CA SER A 114 -0.03 15.56 12.88
C SER A 114 1.19 15.34 11.97
N PRO A 115 1.08 14.49 10.94
CA PRO A 115 2.16 14.29 9.97
C PRO A 115 2.31 15.51 9.05
N SER A 116 3.50 15.71 8.50
CA SER A 116 3.82 16.91 7.70
C SER A 116 3.05 16.96 6.37
N VAL A 117 2.83 15.81 5.74
CA VAL A 117 2.03 15.67 4.52
C VAL A 117 1.00 14.57 4.73
N THR A 118 -0.28 14.92 4.63
CA THR A 118 -1.38 13.96 4.73
C THR A 118 -2.00 13.75 3.36
N LEU A 119 -2.09 12.50 2.93
CA LEU A 119 -2.80 12.10 1.71
C LEU A 119 -3.98 11.21 2.08
N MET A 120 -5.05 11.33 1.30
CA MET A 120 -6.23 10.49 1.42
C MET A 120 -6.59 9.94 0.05
N GLU A 121 -6.70 8.62 -0.06
CA GLU A 121 -7.28 7.97 -1.24
C GLU A 121 -8.77 7.76 -0.99
N ILE A 122 -9.60 8.39 -1.81
CA ILE A 122 -11.06 8.36 -1.64
C ILE A 122 -11.66 7.45 -2.72
N HIS A 123 -12.08 6.26 -2.31
CA HIS A 123 -12.79 5.35 -3.20
C HIS A 123 -14.25 5.79 -3.36
N LEU A 124 -14.67 5.96 -4.60
CA LEU A 124 -16.04 6.30 -4.95
C LEU A 124 -16.89 5.04 -5.02
N LYS A 125 -18.17 5.15 -4.63
CA LYS A 125 -19.16 4.08 -4.83
C LYS A 125 -19.40 3.88 -6.34
N ASP A 126 -19.86 2.69 -6.72
CA ASP A 126 -20.08 2.31 -8.14
C ASP A 126 -20.92 3.31 -8.95
N GLU A 127 -21.89 3.96 -8.32
CA GLU A 127 -22.76 4.99 -8.92
C GLU A 127 -22.01 6.26 -9.34
N TYR A 128 -20.93 6.60 -8.65
CA TYR A 128 -20.10 7.79 -8.86
C TYR A 128 -18.79 7.46 -9.58
N ALA A 129 -18.27 6.23 -9.42
CA ALA A 129 -17.00 5.79 -9.98
C ALA A 129 -17.02 5.70 -11.52
N LYS A 130 -18.19 5.41 -12.12
CA LYS A 130 -18.33 5.24 -13.58
C LYS A 130 -18.51 6.56 -14.34
N ASP A 131 -18.76 7.66 -13.64
CA ASP A 131 -19.08 8.96 -14.24
C ASP A 131 -18.08 10.02 -13.78
N ARG A 132 -17.30 10.53 -14.73
CA ARG A 132 -16.25 11.53 -14.47
C ARG A 132 -16.84 12.85 -13.96
N GLU A 133 -18.02 13.26 -14.41
CA GLU A 133 -18.61 14.53 -13.97
C GLU A 133 -19.07 14.43 -12.52
N LYS A 134 -19.69 13.31 -12.13
CA LYS A 134 -20.08 13.06 -10.74
C LYS A 134 -18.87 12.96 -9.81
N ALA A 135 -17.81 12.29 -10.23
CA ALA A 135 -16.56 12.21 -9.49
C ALA A 135 -15.94 13.60 -9.29
N ARG A 136 -15.92 14.44 -10.33
CA ARG A 136 -15.41 15.82 -10.25
C ARG A 136 -16.26 16.68 -9.31
N ASN A 137 -17.58 16.61 -9.42
CA ASN A 137 -18.50 17.35 -8.56
C ASN A 137 -18.34 16.94 -7.08
N PHE A 138 -18.07 15.65 -6.82
CA PHE A 138 -17.77 15.16 -5.48
C PHE A 138 -16.42 15.68 -4.98
N ALA A 139 -15.37 15.65 -5.81
CA ALA A 139 -14.06 16.20 -5.46
C ALA A 139 -14.14 17.69 -5.09
N GLN A 140 -14.88 18.49 -5.87
CA GLN A 140 -15.10 19.92 -5.61
C GLN A 140 -15.80 20.18 -4.26
N LYS A 141 -16.70 19.29 -3.84
CA LYS A 141 -17.40 19.41 -2.55
C LYS A 141 -16.49 19.14 -1.35
N ILE A 142 -15.48 18.29 -1.50
CA ILE A 142 -14.52 17.97 -0.46
C ILE A 142 -13.42 19.03 -0.39
N GLU A 143 -13.06 19.60 -1.52
CA GLU A 143 -12.06 20.65 -1.60
C GLU A 143 -12.51 21.90 -0.85
N ILE A 144 -11.83 22.21 0.25
CA ILE A 144 -12.06 23.44 1.02
C ILE A 144 -11.47 24.61 0.21
N MET A 145 -12.21 25.71 0.11
CA MET A 145 -11.70 26.98 -0.43
C MET A 145 -11.85 28.03 0.65
N THR A 146 -10.75 28.66 1.05
CA THR A 146 -10.80 29.80 1.96
C THR A 146 -11.03 31.09 1.17
N LEU A 147 -11.39 32.18 1.87
CA LEU A 147 -11.52 33.49 1.22
C LEU A 147 -10.18 33.89 0.59
N GLU A 148 -9.06 33.64 1.26
CA GLU A 148 -7.71 33.91 0.77
C GLU A 148 -7.45 33.25 -0.59
N ASP A 149 -7.92 32.01 -0.79
CA ASP A 149 -7.79 31.31 -2.08
C ASP A 149 -8.64 31.93 -3.20
N ALA A 150 -9.72 32.65 -2.83
CA ALA A 150 -10.67 33.27 -3.74
C ALA A 150 -10.33 34.73 -4.07
N VAL A 151 -9.56 35.40 -3.23
CA VAL A 151 -9.16 36.81 -3.41
C VAL A 151 -7.97 36.92 -4.35
N SER A 152 -8.05 37.82 -5.33
CA SER A 152 -6.92 38.22 -6.16
C SER A 152 -6.16 39.41 -5.59
N ARG A 153 -6.89 40.36 -5.01
CA ARG A 153 -6.34 41.57 -4.41
C ARG A 153 -7.25 42.03 -3.29
N ALA A 154 -6.68 42.33 -2.14
CA ALA A 154 -7.39 42.99 -1.06
C ALA A 154 -6.71 44.32 -0.76
N GLU A 155 -7.47 45.40 -0.73
CA GLU A 155 -6.99 46.73 -0.43
C GLU A 155 -7.87 47.38 0.62
N THR A 156 -7.25 48.18 1.49
CA THR A 156 -7.97 48.99 2.46
C THR A 156 -7.95 50.45 1.99
N ASP A 157 -9.11 51.00 1.69
CA ASP A 157 -9.29 52.42 1.47
C ASP A 157 -9.50 53.12 2.81
N LEU A 158 -8.45 53.81 3.28
CA LEU A 158 -8.46 54.52 4.56
C LEU A 158 -9.23 55.85 4.52
N ILE A 159 -9.53 56.38 3.33
CA ILE A 159 -10.25 57.66 3.18
C ILE A 159 -11.74 57.41 3.37
N ASN A 160 -12.26 56.38 2.71
CA ASN A 160 -13.66 55.98 2.82
C ASN A 160 -13.92 54.96 3.95
N MET A 161 -12.84 54.48 4.61
CA MET A 161 -12.90 53.41 5.61
C MET A 161 -13.52 52.11 5.06
N GLU A 162 -13.17 51.75 3.82
CA GLU A 162 -13.69 50.57 3.12
C GLU A 162 -12.60 49.51 2.91
N TYR A 163 -13.02 48.24 2.86
CA TYR A 163 -12.16 47.11 2.51
C TYR A 163 -12.59 46.56 1.15
N VAL A 164 -11.77 46.75 0.13
CA VAL A 164 -12.07 46.38 -1.25
C VAL A 164 -11.38 45.06 -1.58
N VAL A 165 -12.20 44.03 -1.80
CA VAL A 165 -11.73 42.69 -2.17
C VAL A 165 -12.07 42.43 -3.63
N THR A 166 -11.05 42.16 -4.44
CA THR A 166 -11.19 41.71 -5.83
C THR A 166 -11.12 40.19 -5.86
N LEU A 167 -12.11 39.54 -6.46
CA LEU A 167 -12.25 38.08 -6.47
C LEU A 167 -11.79 37.46 -7.80
N HIS A 168 -11.18 36.28 -7.72
CA HIS A 168 -10.86 35.44 -8.87
C HIS A 168 -12.11 34.73 -9.41
N ARG A 169 -12.75 35.32 -10.44
CA ARG A 169 -13.96 34.75 -11.06
C ARG A 169 -13.79 33.35 -11.64
N ASN A 170 -12.59 32.99 -12.12
CA ASN A 170 -12.35 31.66 -12.69
C ASN A 170 -12.40 30.56 -11.61
N ARG A 171 -11.73 30.77 -10.47
CA ARG A 171 -11.74 29.83 -9.34
C ARG A 171 -13.15 29.68 -8.73
N LEU A 172 -13.91 30.77 -8.68
CA LEU A 172 -15.31 30.73 -8.22
C LEU A 172 -16.20 29.94 -9.17
N LYS A 173 -16.03 30.08 -10.49
CA LYS A 173 -16.76 29.28 -11.49
C LYS A 173 -16.44 27.80 -11.41
N ASP A 174 -15.17 27.45 -11.14
CA ASP A 174 -14.76 26.05 -10.99
C ASP A 174 -15.44 25.35 -9.81
N LYS A 175 -15.97 26.12 -8.83
CA LYS A 175 -16.76 25.61 -7.71
C LYS A 175 -18.25 25.96 -7.77
N ASP A 176 -18.73 26.48 -8.91
CA ASP A 176 -20.11 26.97 -9.09
C ASP A 176 -20.56 27.99 -8.02
N LEU A 177 -19.61 28.79 -7.51
CA LEU A 177 -19.85 29.84 -6.52
C LEU A 177 -20.11 31.17 -7.23
N LYS A 178 -21.16 31.88 -6.81
CA LYS A 178 -21.51 33.22 -7.30
C LYS A 178 -21.38 34.23 -6.17
N PRO A 179 -20.62 35.32 -6.34
CA PRO A 179 -20.65 36.42 -5.38
C PRO A 179 -22.06 37.01 -5.41
N THR A 180 -22.74 37.00 -4.26
CA THR A 180 -24.09 37.54 -4.08
C THR A 180 -24.00 38.98 -3.62
#